data_AF-A0A081CJQ1-F1
#
_entry.id   AF-A0A081CJQ1-F1
#
_cell.length_a   1.000
_cell.length_b   1.000
_cell.length_c   1.000
_cell.angle_alpha   90.00
_cell.angle_beta   90.00
_cell.angle_gamma   90.00
#
_symmetry.space_group_name_H-M   'P 1'
#
loop_
_entity.id
_entity.type
_entity.pdbx_description
1 polymer ?
#
loop_
_entity_poly.entity_id
_entity_poly.type
_entity_poly.pdbx_seq_one_letter_code
_entity_poly.pdbx_strand_id
1 'polypeptide(L)'
;MAVRLLAPPTPPAASAPPAPVAVAATCADQQGADGANGLAGDLSPSIIDMDIFTQLLEMDDEDDREFSKSIVWNYFDQAETTFDEMDAALSSQNLGELSTLGHFLKGSSAAVGVIKVRDSCEHMQHYGKCHGEDGMSELTKDEALKKLTITLRDVKVQYKEAAKALKAFYDEEDEQQDTQDDAPAQQEPASADEPTQQKVDPVTEEKAQSNPADQAAKPAKAQESS
;
A
#
# COMPACT_ATOMS: atom_id res chain seq x y z
N MET A 1 55.64 -7.82 -30.60
CA MET A 1 54.75 -8.45 -29.60
C MET A 1 54.00 -7.34 -28.90
N ALA A 2 52.76 -7.06 -29.32
CA ALA A 2 51.93 -6.04 -28.70
C ALA A 2 50.92 -6.74 -27.78
N VAL A 3 51.08 -6.55 -26.46
CA VAL A 3 50.17 -7.07 -25.44
C VAL A 3 48.90 -6.23 -25.49
N ARG A 4 47.83 -6.83 -25.98
CA ARG A 4 46.49 -6.22 -26.05
C ARG A 4 45.90 -6.27 -24.65
N LEU A 5 45.88 -5.13 -23.95
CA LEU A 5 45.21 -4.97 -22.66
C LEU A 5 43.70 -5.08 -22.89
N LEU A 6 43.10 -6.15 -22.35
CA LEU A 6 41.65 -6.32 -22.26
C LEU A 6 41.13 -5.40 -21.14
N ALA A 7 40.16 -4.56 -21.47
CA ALA A 7 39.43 -3.74 -20.51
C ALA A 7 38.55 -4.61 -19.58
N PRO A 8 38.34 -4.21 -18.31
CA PRO A 8 37.48 -4.94 -17.38
C PRO A 8 35.99 -4.83 -17.75
N PRO A 9 35.15 -5.81 -17.35
CA PRO A 9 33.72 -5.81 -17.63
C PRO A 9 33.00 -4.70 -16.86
N THR A 10 32.13 -3.98 -17.56
CA THR A 10 31.21 -2.99 -16.98
C THR A 10 30.17 -3.68 -16.08
N PRO A 11 29.81 -3.09 -14.91
CA PRO A 11 28.75 -3.62 -14.07
C PRO A 11 27.37 -3.52 -14.76
N PRO A 12 26.42 -4.41 -14.44
CA PRO A 12 25.07 -4.35 -14.98
C PRO A 12 24.34 -3.10 -14.46
N ALA A 13 23.67 -2.40 -15.36
CA ALA A 13 22.80 -1.29 -15.03
C ALA A 13 21.67 -1.78 -14.11
N ALA A 14 21.55 -1.18 -12.92
CA ALA A 14 20.41 -1.34 -12.05
C ALA A 14 19.14 -0.92 -12.83
N SER A 15 18.14 -1.79 -12.83
CA SER A 15 16.85 -1.52 -13.44
C SER A 15 16.15 -0.46 -12.59
N ALA A 16 15.93 0.73 -13.16
CA ALA A 16 15.25 1.82 -12.50
C ALA A 16 13.79 1.43 -12.20
N PRO A 17 13.29 1.62 -10.96
CA PRO A 17 11.86 1.47 -10.68
C PRO A 17 11.04 2.56 -11.40
N PRO A 18 9.74 2.31 -11.65
CA PRO A 18 8.88 3.27 -12.33
C PRO A 18 8.75 4.57 -11.52
N ALA A 19 8.84 5.71 -12.22
CA ALA A 19 8.72 7.03 -11.63
C ALA A 19 7.30 7.26 -11.05
N PRO A 20 7.16 7.98 -9.92
CA PRO A 20 5.86 8.29 -9.38
C PRO A 20 5.14 9.30 -10.28
N VAL A 21 3.85 9.05 -10.47
CA VAL A 21 2.96 9.92 -11.24
C VAL A 21 2.78 11.22 -10.46
N ALA A 22 3.30 12.32 -11.01
CA ALA A 22 3.19 13.63 -10.37
C ALA A 22 1.74 14.15 -10.49
N VAL A 23 1.00 14.13 -9.38
CA VAL A 23 -0.30 14.82 -9.27
C VAL A 23 -0.04 16.31 -9.04
N ALA A 24 -0.50 17.13 -9.98
CA ALA A 24 -0.40 18.58 -9.92
C ALA A 24 -1.45 19.15 -8.97
N ALA A 25 -1.00 19.84 -7.92
CA ALA A 25 -1.87 20.55 -6.99
C ALA A 25 -2.47 21.80 -7.66
N THR A 26 -3.80 21.82 -7.81
CA THR A 26 -4.57 23.05 -8.04
C THR A 26 -5.29 23.40 -6.74
N CYS A 27 -5.00 24.58 -6.22
CA CYS A 27 -5.71 25.18 -5.10
C CYS A 27 -7.01 25.83 -5.61
N ALA A 28 -8.16 25.39 -5.10
CA ALA A 28 -9.43 26.07 -5.21
C ALA A 28 -10.16 26.02 -3.87
N ASP A 29 -10.45 27.22 -3.36
CA ASP A 29 -11.20 27.53 -2.15
C ASP A 29 -12.68 27.10 -2.31
N GLN A 30 -13.21 26.36 -1.32
CA GLN A 30 -14.59 26.56 -0.85
C GLN A 30 -14.87 25.85 0.48
N GLN A 31 -15.45 26.61 1.40
CA GLN A 31 -15.93 26.23 2.72
C GLN A 31 -17.27 25.47 2.66
N GLY A 32 -17.45 24.44 3.49
CA GLY A 32 -18.74 23.80 3.73
C GLY A 32 -18.66 22.77 4.86
N ALA A 33 -19.58 22.86 5.82
CA ALA A 33 -19.47 22.30 7.16
C ALA A 33 -20.22 20.97 7.38
N ASP A 34 -19.80 20.30 8.47
CA ASP A 34 -20.55 19.39 9.35
C ASP A 34 -20.83 17.95 8.90
N GLY A 35 -20.29 17.00 9.68
CA GLY A 35 -21.05 15.81 10.08
C GLY A 35 -20.39 14.46 9.79
N ALA A 36 -19.57 13.97 10.72
CA ALA A 36 -19.66 12.60 11.29
C ALA A 36 -18.38 12.26 12.07
N ASN A 37 -18.36 12.63 13.35
CA ASN A 37 -17.36 12.15 14.29
C ASN A 37 -17.79 10.75 14.76
N GLY A 38 -17.39 9.72 14.00
CA GLY A 38 -17.59 8.32 14.33
C GLY A 38 -16.25 7.63 14.52
N LEU A 39 -15.69 7.72 15.73
CA LEU A 39 -14.71 6.79 16.34
C LEU A 39 -13.68 6.11 15.42
N ALA A 40 -13.14 6.85 14.45
CA ALA A 40 -12.03 6.41 13.62
C ALA A 40 -10.76 6.35 14.46
N GLY A 41 -10.01 5.26 14.35
CA GLY A 41 -8.70 5.05 14.93
C GLY A 41 -7.89 6.32 14.79
N ASP A 42 -7.43 6.86 15.93
CA ASP A 42 -6.92 8.23 16.11
C ASP A 42 -5.81 8.59 15.10
N LEU A 43 -6.22 8.99 13.89
CA LEU A 43 -5.36 9.52 12.85
C LEU A 43 -4.92 10.90 13.33
N SER A 44 -3.85 10.92 14.14
CA SER A 44 -3.41 12.17 14.72
C SER A 44 -2.95 13.12 13.60
N PRO A 45 -3.36 14.40 13.62
CA PRO A 45 -2.98 15.40 12.62
C PRO A 45 -1.48 15.74 12.67
N SER A 46 -0.75 15.21 13.66
CA SER A 46 0.70 15.33 13.78
C SER A 46 1.48 14.25 13.02
N ILE A 47 0.80 13.19 12.56
CA ILE A 47 1.39 12.06 11.83
C ILE A 47 0.94 12.10 10.38
N ILE A 48 -0.36 12.29 10.16
CA ILE A 48 -0.98 12.31 8.84
C ILE A 48 -1.57 13.70 8.58
N ASP A 49 -1.29 14.23 7.39
CA ASP A 49 -1.88 15.45 6.86
C ASP A 49 -3.31 15.15 6.43
N MET A 50 -4.28 15.56 7.26
CA MET A 50 -5.69 15.25 7.04
C MET A 50 -6.23 15.88 5.76
N ASP A 51 -5.71 17.03 5.33
CA ASP A 51 -6.21 17.69 4.11
C ASP A 51 -5.79 16.89 2.87
N ILE A 52 -4.53 16.44 2.82
CA ILE A 52 -4.02 15.59 1.74
C ILE A 52 -4.68 14.21 1.78
N PHE A 53 -4.80 13.62 2.97
CA PHE A 53 -5.39 12.30 3.11
C PHE A 53 -6.88 12.32 2.75
N THR A 54 -7.63 13.36 3.14
CA THR A 54 -9.04 13.52 2.74
C THR A 54 -9.17 13.66 1.22
N GLN A 55 -8.31 14.44 0.56
CA GLN A 55 -8.30 14.53 -0.91
C GLN A 55 -8.03 13.17 -1.57
N LEU A 56 -7.18 12.33 -0.97
CA LEU A 56 -6.95 10.97 -1.46
C LEU A 56 -8.21 10.09 -1.29
N LEU A 57 -8.93 10.23 -0.17
CA LEU A 57 -10.18 9.52 0.09
C LEU A 57 -11.32 9.99 -0.83
N GLU A 58 -11.36 11.27 -1.20
CA GLU A 58 -12.34 11.81 -2.16
C GLU A 58 -12.19 11.25 -3.59
N MET A 59 -11.09 10.54 -3.87
CA MET A 59 -10.88 9.83 -5.13
C MET A 59 -11.42 8.40 -5.13
N ASP A 60 -11.87 7.89 -3.98
CA ASP A 60 -12.55 6.60 -3.90
C ASP A 60 -13.94 6.67 -4.54
N ASP A 61 -14.42 5.53 -5.03
CA ASP A 61 -15.82 5.39 -5.46
C ASP A 61 -16.73 5.35 -4.23
N GLU A 62 -18.02 5.72 -4.36
CA GLU A 62 -18.93 5.94 -3.22
C GLU A 62 -19.13 4.71 -2.30
N ASP A 63 -18.86 3.51 -2.81
CA ASP A 63 -19.21 2.23 -2.17
C ASP A 63 -18.01 1.50 -1.54
N ASP A 64 -16.76 1.91 -1.79
CA ASP A 64 -15.57 1.28 -1.21
C ASP A 64 -14.38 2.23 -1.06
N ARG A 65 -13.30 1.77 -0.41
CA ARG A 65 -12.03 2.51 -0.29
C ARG A 65 -10.89 1.85 -1.05
N GLU A 66 -11.18 1.11 -2.12
CA GLU A 66 -10.19 0.28 -2.81
C GLU A 66 -9.04 1.12 -3.38
N PHE A 67 -9.35 2.29 -3.97
CA PHE A 67 -8.35 3.14 -4.61
C PHE A 67 -7.37 3.69 -3.58
N SER A 68 -7.84 4.38 -2.54
CA SER A 68 -7.00 4.97 -1.51
C SER A 68 -6.22 3.89 -0.73
N LYS A 69 -6.85 2.76 -0.40
CA LYS A 69 -6.20 1.59 0.22
C LYS A 69 -5.06 1.08 -0.68
N SER A 70 -5.28 0.96 -1.99
CA SER A 70 -4.23 0.51 -2.92
C SER A 70 -3.02 1.45 -2.95
N ILE A 71 -3.24 2.77 -2.91
CA ILE A 71 -2.17 3.78 -2.90
C ILE A 71 -1.37 3.70 -1.58
N VAL A 72 -2.06 3.55 -0.45
CA VAL A 72 -1.44 3.45 0.88
C VAL A 72 -0.61 2.17 1.02
N TRP A 73 -1.10 1.03 0.54
CA TRP A 73 -0.36 -0.23 0.59
C TRP A 73 0.86 -0.20 -0.34
N ASN A 74 0.71 0.38 -1.53
CA ASN A 74 1.83 0.56 -2.45
C ASN A 74 2.93 1.45 -1.84
N TYR A 75 2.54 2.51 -1.12
CA TYR A 75 3.46 3.32 -0.35
C TYR A 75 4.22 2.52 0.71
N PHE A 76 3.56 1.59 1.42
CA PHE A 76 4.25 0.75 2.40
C PHE A 76 5.36 -0.10 1.77
N ASP A 77 5.04 -0.78 0.66
CA ASP A 77 6.01 -1.62 -0.06
C ASP A 77 7.18 -0.79 -0.61
N GLN A 78 6.88 0.39 -1.18
CA GLN A 78 7.91 1.32 -1.65
C GLN A 78 8.82 1.79 -0.51
N ALA A 79 8.25 2.15 0.64
CA ALA A 79 8.99 2.64 1.79
C ALA A 79 9.95 1.58 2.34
N GLU A 80 9.47 0.34 2.52
CA GLU A 80 10.29 -0.78 3.00
C GLU A 80 11.46 -1.06 2.06
N THR A 81 11.18 -1.15 0.75
CA THR A 81 12.23 -1.34 -0.28
C THR A 81 13.25 -0.20 -0.26
N THR A 82 12.78 1.05 -0.19
CA THR A 82 13.66 2.22 -0.18
C THR A 82 14.54 2.26 1.07
N PHE A 83 14.03 1.80 2.22
CA PHE A 83 14.81 1.74 3.45
C PHE A 83 15.97 0.74 3.38
N ASP A 84 15.78 -0.39 2.72
CA ASP A 84 16.86 -1.36 2.49
C ASP A 84 17.94 -0.78 1.58
N GLU A 85 17.54 -0.06 0.51
CA GLU A 85 18.45 0.66 -0.38
C GLU A 85 19.20 1.78 0.36
N MET A 86 18.53 2.52 1.24
CA MET A 86 19.13 3.55 2.07
C MET A 86 20.16 2.97 3.05
N ASP A 87 19.89 1.82 3.67
CA ASP A 87 20.87 1.15 4.54
C ASP A 87 22.12 0.71 3.76
N ALA A 88 21.94 0.18 2.55
CA ALA A 88 23.04 -0.19 1.66
C ALA A 88 23.86 1.04 1.21
N ALA A 89 23.18 2.12 0.84
CA ALA A 89 23.81 3.39 0.48
C ALA A 89 24.57 4.01 1.67
N LEU A 90 24.02 3.94 2.88
CA LEU A 90 24.67 4.41 4.09
C LEU A 90 25.92 3.59 4.44
N SER A 91 25.82 2.25 4.31
CA SER A 91 26.94 1.33 4.54
C SER A 91 28.10 1.57 3.56
N SER A 92 27.79 1.92 2.31
CA SER A 92 28.76 2.30 1.29
C SER A 92 29.14 3.79 1.30
N GLN A 93 28.58 4.57 2.24
CA GLN A 93 28.77 6.03 2.36
C GLN A 93 28.46 6.81 1.07
N ASN A 94 27.49 6.34 0.30
CA ASN A 94 27.07 6.95 -0.96
C ASN A 94 26.04 8.07 -0.70
N LEU A 95 26.55 9.29 -0.50
CA LEU A 95 25.72 10.46 -0.20
C LEU A 95 24.77 10.86 -1.34
N GLY A 96 25.20 10.71 -2.59
CA GLY A 96 24.37 11.04 -3.75
C GLY A 96 23.16 10.11 -3.88
N GLU A 97 23.38 8.82 -3.62
CA GLU A 97 22.30 7.83 -3.57
C GLU A 97 21.32 8.13 -2.43
N LEU A 98 21.82 8.39 -1.22
CA LEU A 98 20.99 8.78 -0.08
C LEU A 98 20.16 10.02 -0.36
N SER A 99 20.72 11.01 -1.08
CA SER A 99 19.96 12.20 -1.50
C SER A 99 18.83 11.84 -2.48
N THR A 100 19.07 10.87 -3.37
CA THR A 100 18.12 10.49 -4.42
C THR A 100 16.99 9.67 -3.83
N LEU A 101 17.31 8.68 -3.00
CA LEU A 101 16.34 7.87 -2.25
C LEU A 101 15.51 8.74 -1.29
N GLY A 102 16.14 9.70 -0.60
CA GLY A 102 15.43 10.67 0.24
C GLY A 102 14.42 11.50 -0.57
N HIS A 103 14.81 11.98 -1.75
CA HIS A 103 13.89 12.71 -2.63
C HIS A 103 12.71 11.84 -3.11
N PHE A 104 12.99 10.59 -3.49
CA PHE A 104 11.97 9.63 -3.92
C PHE A 104 10.94 9.36 -2.81
N LEU A 105 11.40 8.98 -1.62
CA LEU A 105 10.51 8.65 -0.50
C LEU A 105 9.76 9.88 0.03
N LYS A 106 10.36 11.08 -0.07
CA LYS A 106 9.66 12.36 0.20
C LYS A 106 8.43 12.51 -0.69
N GLY A 107 8.58 12.29 -2.00
CA GLY A 107 7.48 12.41 -2.96
C GLY A 107 6.35 11.40 -2.67
N SER A 108 6.72 10.15 -2.45
CA SER A 108 5.76 9.08 -2.13
C SER A 108 5.03 9.35 -0.81
N SER A 109 5.74 9.81 0.23
CA SER A 109 5.14 10.19 1.52
C SER A 109 4.22 11.41 1.43
N ALA A 110 4.57 12.38 0.59
CA ALA A 110 3.74 13.57 0.37
C ALA A 110 2.41 13.24 -0.32
N ALA A 111 2.38 12.25 -1.23
CA ALA A 111 1.17 11.83 -1.91
C ALA A 111 0.14 11.18 -0.97
N VAL A 112 0.61 10.48 0.08
CA VAL A 112 -0.25 9.84 1.09
C VAL A 112 -0.56 10.77 2.27
N GLY A 113 0.22 11.84 2.45
CA GLY A 113 0.08 12.77 3.58
C GLY A 113 0.89 12.38 4.82
N VAL A 114 1.92 11.55 4.71
CA VAL A 114 2.75 11.16 5.87
C VAL A 114 3.79 12.26 6.19
N ILE A 115 3.43 13.17 7.10
CA ILE A 115 4.14 14.44 7.36
C ILE A 115 5.58 14.20 7.82
N LYS A 116 5.77 13.46 8.91
CA LYS A 116 7.10 13.33 9.56
C LYS A 116 8.13 12.67 8.64
N VAL A 117 7.69 11.64 7.89
CA VAL A 117 8.54 10.93 6.93
C VAL A 117 8.91 11.86 5.77
N ARG A 118 7.95 12.60 5.21
CA ARG A 118 8.20 13.61 4.16
C ARG A 118 9.28 14.61 4.60
N ASP A 119 9.13 15.19 5.77
CA ASP A 119 10.03 16.25 6.27
C ASP A 119 11.43 15.68 6.58
N SER A 120 11.49 14.52 7.22
CA SER A 120 12.78 13.88 7.52
C SER A 120 13.51 13.42 6.24
N CYS A 121 12.78 12.98 5.22
CA CYS A 121 13.34 12.65 3.91
C CYS A 121 13.84 13.89 3.15
N GLU A 122 13.22 15.06 3.34
CA GLU A 122 13.76 16.33 2.84
C GLU A 122 15.11 16.67 3.50
N HIS A 123 15.24 16.49 4.82
CA HIS A 123 16.52 16.64 5.49
C HIS A 123 17.57 15.65 4.97
N MET A 124 17.21 14.38 4.74
CA MET A 124 18.11 13.41 4.12
C MET A 124 18.57 13.85 2.73
N GLN A 125 17.68 14.43 1.93
CA GLN A 125 18.02 15.00 0.63
C GLN A 125 19.08 16.10 0.76
N HIS A 126 18.93 17.01 1.73
CA HIS A 126 19.92 18.06 1.98
C HIS A 126 21.25 17.51 2.50
N TYR A 127 21.23 16.61 3.48
CA TYR A 127 22.44 15.99 4.02
C TYR A 127 23.22 15.21 2.98
N GLY A 128 22.55 14.50 2.07
CA GLY A 128 23.20 13.79 0.96
C GLY A 128 23.91 14.73 -0.03
N LYS A 129 23.59 16.02 -0.03
CA LYS A 129 24.30 17.07 -0.79
C LYS A 129 25.35 17.81 0.03
N CYS A 130 25.66 17.31 1.23
CA CYS A 130 26.50 18.00 2.23
C CYS A 130 25.96 19.38 2.62
N HIS A 131 24.64 19.56 2.61
CA HIS A 131 24.00 20.75 3.16
C HIS A 131 23.38 20.44 4.52
N GLY A 132 23.23 21.44 5.38
CA GLY A 132 22.53 21.31 6.64
C GLY A 132 21.02 21.21 6.46
N GLU A 133 20.32 21.25 7.59
CA GLU A 133 18.88 20.97 7.67
C GLU A 133 18.06 21.98 6.84
N ASP A 134 18.50 23.23 6.83
CA ASP A 134 17.96 24.36 6.07
C ASP A 134 18.23 24.29 4.56
N GLY A 135 19.04 23.34 4.10
CA GLY A 135 19.44 23.19 2.70
C GLY A 135 20.42 24.26 2.20
N MET A 136 20.87 25.17 3.06
CA MET A 136 21.71 26.33 2.72
C MET A 136 23.07 26.29 3.41
N SER A 137 23.11 25.85 4.66
CA SER A 137 24.35 25.68 5.41
C SER A 137 25.17 24.54 4.81
N GLU A 138 26.49 24.65 4.84
CA GLU A 138 27.39 23.59 4.36
C GLU A 138 27.80 22.68 5.52
N LEU A 139 27.91 21.39 5.24
CA LEU A 139 28.40 20.37 6.16
C LEU A 139 29.63 19.69 5.60
N THR A 140 30.51 19.23 6.47
CA THR A 140 31.54 18.27 6.08
C THR A 140 30.90 16.91 5.78
N LYS A 141 31.59 16.08 4.99
CA LYS A 141 31.14 14.72 4.67
C LYS A 141 30.86 13.89 5.93
N ASP A 142 31.71 14.00 6.95
CA ASP A 142 31.57 13.24 8.19
C ASP A 142 30.37 13.70 9.03
N GLU A 143 30.08 15.01 9.04
CA GLU A 143 28.88 15.55 9.69
C GLU A 143 27.61 15.11 8.96
N ALA A 144 27.61 15.16 7.63
CA ALA A 144 26.51 14.70 6.80
C ALA A 144 26.20 13.21 7.06
N LEU A 145 27.23 12.34 7.09
CA LEU A 145 27.06 10.91 7.37
C LEU A 145 26.49 10.65 8.76
N LYS A 146 26.95 11.39 9.78
CA LYS A 146 26.40 11.28 11.15
C LYS A 146 24.92 11.67 11.18
N LYS A 147 24.57 12.80 10.55
CA LYS A 147 23.18 13.24 10.45
C LYS A 147 22.31 12.24 9.69
N LEU A 148 22.75 11.78 8.52
CA LEU A 148 22.04 10.76 7.73
C LEU A 148 21.79 9.47 8.52
N THR A 149 22.76 9.03 9.32
CA THR A 149 22.60 7.84 10.17
C THR A 149 21.51 8.01 11.22
N ILE A 150 21.42 9.19 11.83
CA ILE A 150 20.39 9.52 12.82
C ILE A 150 19.04 9.66 12.12
N THR A 151 18.97 10.46 11.06
CA THR A 151 17.73 10.71 10.32
C THR A 151 17.14 9.43 9.72
N LEU A 152 17.95 8.53 9.15
CA LEU A 152 17.44 7.25 8.62
C LEU A 152 16.79 6.40 9.72
N ARG A 153 17.36 6.39 10.93
CA ARG A 153 16.73 5.72 12.08
C ARG A 153 15.39 6.36 12.42
N ASP A 154 15.35 7.68 12.49
CA ASP A 154 14.16 8.42 12.88
C ASP A 154 13.04 8.26 11.85
N VAL A 155 13.35 8.33 10.56
CA VAL A 155 12.40 8.10 9.45
C VAL A 155 11.75 6.72 9.56
N LYS A 156 12.53 5.67 9.86
CA LYS A 156 12.00 4.32 10.05
C LYS A 156 11.05 4.20 11.23
N VAL A 157 11.28 4.97 12.30
CA VAL A 157 10.37 5.02 13.47
C VAL A 157 9.09 5.75 13.09
N GLN A 158 9.21 6.93 12.48
CA GLN A 158 8.09 7.75 12.03
C GLN A 158 7.20 7.00 11.02
N TYR A 159 7.82 6.26 10.10
CA TYR A 159 7.10 5.39 9.17
C TYR A 159 6.28 4.33 9.89
N LYS A 160 6.84 3.66 10.91
CA LYS A 160 6.11 2.64 11.68
C LYS A 160 4.93 3.24 12.45
N GLU A 161 5.08 4.45 12.98
CA GLU A 161 3.97 5.19 13.61
C GLU A 161 2.85 5.46 12.60
N ALA A 162 3.20 5.99 11.43
CA ALA A 162 2.24 6.29 10.36
C ALA A 162 1.57 5.04 9.79
N ALA A 163 2.34 4.00 9.48
CA ALA A 163 1.82 2.74 8.95
C ALA A 163 0.87 2.07 9.94
N LYS A 164 1.14 2.16 11.25
CA LYS A 164 0.22 1.65 12.27
C LYS A 164 -1.11 2.42 12.26
N ALA A 165 -1.05 3.75 12.21
CA ALA A 165 -2.25 4.60 12.21
C ALA A 165 -3.10 4.36 10.96
N LEU A 166 -2.47 4.34 9.79
CA LEU A 166 -3.15 4.08 8.51
C LEU A 166 -3.74 2.67 8.44
N LYS A 167 -3.03 1.62 8.90
CA LYS A 167 -3.59 0.26 8.94
C LYS A 167 -4.81 0.17 9.85
N ALA A 168 -4.75 0.76 11.04
CA ALA A 168 -5.89 0.78 11.96
C ALA A 168 -7.12 1.47 11.34
N PHE A 169 -6.91 2.56 10.60
CA PHE A 169 -7.98 3.26 9.89
C PHE A 169 -8.72 2.37 8.89
N TYR A 170 -7.99 1.61 8.06
CA TYR A 170 -8.61 0.73 7.05
C TYR A 170 -9.10 -0.61 7.62
N ASP A 171 -8.57 -1.08 8.75
CA ASP A 171 -9.02 -2.31 9.42
C ASP A 171 -10.39 -2.11 10.11
N GLU A 172 -10.68 -0.91 10.62
CA GLU A 172 -11.96 -0.57 11.29
C GLU A 172 -13.15 -0.48 10.33
N GLU A 173 -12.91 -0.39 9.03
CA GLU A 173 -13.95 -0.28 8.00
C GLU A 173 -14.35 -1.61 7.40
N ASP A 174 -13.39 -2.54 7.32
CA ASP A 174 -13.67 -3.92 6.93
C ASP A 174 -14.69 -4.56 7.91
N GLU A 175 -14.76 -4.10 9.18
CA GLU A 175 -15.76 -4.57 10.17
C GLU A 175 -17.16 -3.91 10.05
N GLN A 176 -17.29 -2.79 9.34
CA GLN A 176 -18.56 -2.05 9.23
C GLN A 176 -19.42 -2.47 8.02
N GLN A 177 -18.86 -3.23 7.07
CA GLN A 177 -19.59 -3.74 5.91
C GLN A 177 -20.33 -5.09 6.14
N ASP A 178 -20.07 -5.79 7.25
CA ASP A 178 -20.62 -7.15 7.50
C ASP A 178 -22.00 -7.20 8.22
N THR A 179 -22.65 -6.07 8.53
CA THR A 179 -23.89 -6.08 9.36
C THR A 179 -25.17 -5.56 8.71
N GLN A 180 -25.24 -5.44 7.38
CA GLN A 180 -26.44 -4.95 6.70
C GLN A 180 -26.94 -5.88 5.58
N ASP A 181 -27.19 -7.16 5.89
CA ASP A 181 -28.06 -7.98 5.03
C ASP A 181 -28.80 -9.12 5.77
N ASP A 182 -29.44 -8.83 6.90
CA ASP A 182 -30.45 -9.73 7.47
C ASP A 182 -31.66 -8.94 7.99
N ALA A 183 -32.40 -8.36 7.05
CA ALA A 183 -33.77 -7.93 7.30
C ALA A 183 -34.69 -9.16 7.25
N PRO A 184 -35.36 -9.56 8.35
CA PRO A 184 -36.35 -10.62 8.27
C PRO A 184 -37.56 -10.09 7.50
N ALA A 185 -37.79 -10.68 6.32
CA ALA A 185 -38.99 -10.45 5.53
C ALA A 185 -40.23 -10.70 6.39
N GLN A 186 -40.96 -9.62 6.66
CA GLN A 186 -42.29 -9.65 7.25
C GLN A 186 -43.24 -10.31 6.25
N GLN A 187 -43.83 -11.45 6.62
CA GLN A 187 -45.07 -11.94 6.00
C GLN A 187 -46.20 -11.80 7.01
N GLU A 188 -47.09 -10.85 6.72
CA GLU A 188 -48.38 -10.65 7.36
C GLU A 188 -49.37 -11.80 7.03
N PRO A 189 -50.43 -11.99 7.84
CA PRO A 189 -51.13 -13.27 8.00
C PRO A 189 -52.30 -13.46 7.02
N ALA A 190 -52.54 -14.72 6.61
CA ALA A 190 -53.74 -15.11 5.88
C ALA A 190 -54.47 -16.24 6.60
N SER A 191 -55.61 -15.90 7.21
CA SER A 191 -56.63 -16.81 7.73
C SER A 191 -57.67 -17.11 6.65
N ALA A 192 -57.91 -18.38 6.33
CA ALA A 192 -59.16 -18.85 5.73
C ALA A 192 -59.36 -20.37 5.95
N ASP A 193 -60.59 -20.67 6.37
CA ASP A 193 -61.26 -21.95 6.64
C ASP A 193 -61.11 -23.07 5.56
N GLU A 194 -61.08 -24.32 6.03
CA GLU A 194 -61.34 -25.60 5.31
C GLU A 194 -62.84 -25.75 4.94
N PRO A 195 -63.39 -26.88 4.36
CA PRO A 195 -62.80 -28.13 3.87
C PRO A 195 -63.35 -28.63 2.49
N THR A 196 -62.82 -29.73 1.93
CA THR A 196 -63.57 -30.95 1.48
C THR A 196 -62.65 -31.96 0.74
N GLN A 197 -62.96 -33.24 0.99
CA GLN A 197 -62.28 -34.51 0.72
C GLN A 197 -62.20 -34.96 -0.76
N GLN A 198 -61.22 -35.81 -1.12
CA GLN A 198 -61.40 -37.27 -1.38
C GLN A 198 -60.39 -37.90 -2.40
N LYS A 199 -59.42 -38.67 -1.85
CA LYS A 199 -58.95 -40.06 -2.16
C LYS A 199 -58.88 -40.56 -3.64
N VAL A 200 -57.70 -41.02 -4.10
CA VAL A 200 -57.27 -42.46 -4.31
C VAL A 200 -55.95 -42.57 -5.14
N ASP A 201 -55.01 -43.39 -4.67
CA ASP A 201 -53.75 -43.88 -5.33
C ASP A 201 -54.00 -45.00 -6.38
N PRO A 202 -53.02 -45.80 -6.87
CA PRO A 202 -51.55 -45.65 -7.11
C PRO A 202 -51.14 -46.17 -8.54
N VAL A 203 -49.82 -46.17 -8.86
CA VAL A 203 -49.02 -47.13 -9.69
C VAL A 203 -47.92 -46.37 -10.46
N THR A 204 -46.67 -46.78 -10.67
CA THR A 204 -45.73 -47.83 -10.21
C THR A 204 -44.46 -47.63 -11.07
N GLU A 205 -43.25 -47.79 -10.49
CA GLU A 205 -41.98 -48.23 -11.13
C GLU A 205 -41.45 -47.41 -12.34
N GLU A 206 -40.19 -47.42 -12.77
CA GLU A 206 -38.99 -48.20 -12.49
C GLU A 206 -37.77 -47.43 -13.05
N LYS A 207 -36.58 -47.69 -12.47
CA LYS A 207 -35.26 -47.83 -13.15
C LYS A 207 -34.64 -46.63 -13.91
N ALA A 208 -33.32 -46.48 -14.03
CA ALA A 208 -32.13 -47.19 -13.55
C ALA A 208 -30.91 -46.29 -13.84
N GLN A 209 -29.79 -46.56 -13.14
CA GLN A 209 -28.42 -46.76 -13.65
C GLN A 209 -27.90 -45.80 -14.75
N SER A 210 -26.70 -45.19 -14.68
CA SER A 210 -25.42 -45.80 -14.33
C SER A 210 -24.32 -44.71 -14.26
N ASN A 211 -23.60 -44.65 -13.14
CA ASN A 211 -22.14 -44.83 -12.92
C ASN A 211 -21.07 -44.41 -14.00
N PRO A 212 -19.75 -44.43 -13.69
CA PRO A 212 -18.92 -43.24 -13.56
C PRO A 212 -17.61 -43.36 -14.40
N ALA A 213 -16.60 -42.56 -14.01
CA ALA A 213 -15.18 -42.69 -14.31
C ALA A 213 -14.67 -42.06 -15.61
N ASP A 214 -13.76 -41.10 -15.44
CA ASP A 214 -12.42 -41.26 -15.99
C ASP A 214 -11.40 -40.77 -14.96
N GLN A 215 -10.57 -41.71 -14.50
CA GLN A 215 -9.37 -41.50 -13.69
C GLN A 215 -8.16 -41.59 -14.62
N ALA A 216 -7.03 -41.06 -14.11
CA ALA A 216 -5.65 -41.41 -14.46
C ALA A 216 -5.07 -40.66 -15.68
N ALA A 217 -3.80 -40.27 -15.74
CA ALA A 217 -2.67 -40.37 -14.84
C ALA A 217 -1.55 -39.42 -15.32
N LYS A 218 -0.72 -38.98 -14.34
CA LYS A 218 0.73 -38.70 -14.35
C LYS A 218 1.58 -39.53 -15.38
N PRO A 219 2.92 -39.36 -15.47
CA PRO A 219 3.81 -38.17 -15.49
C PRO A 219 5.01 -38.32 -16.50
N ALA A 220 5.98 -37.38 -16.44
CA ALA A 220 7.43 -37.57 -16.62
C ALA A 220 8.10 -37.67 -18.02
N LYS A 221 9.06 -36.75 -18.25
CA LYS A 221 10.48 -36.94 -18.71
C LYS A 221 11.12 -35.54 -18.79
N ALA A 222 12.21 -35.16 -18.12
CA ALA A 222 13.57 -35.71 -18.00
C ALA A 222 14.36 -35.74 -19.33
N GLN A 223 15.63 -35.33 -19.22
CA GLN A 223 16.78 -35.31 -20.17
C GLN A 223 17.10 -33.93 -20.77
N GLU A 224 18.20 -33.23 -20.46
CA GLU A 224 19.66 -33.57 -20.39
C GLU A 224 20.41 -33.22 -21.69
N SER A 225 21.54 -32.53 -21.52
CA SER A 225 22.70 -32.35 -22.43
C SER A 225 22.44 -31.60 -23.75
N SER A 226 23.28 -30.67 -24.20
CA SER A 226 24.74 -30.64 -24.14
C SER A 226 25.29 -29.24 -24.42
#